data_AF-A0A852LJZ0-F1
#
_entry.id   AF-A0A852LJZ0-F1
#
_cell.length_a   1.000
_cell.length_b   1.000
_cell.length_c   1.000
_cell.angle_alpha   90.00
_cell.angle_beta   90.00
_cell.angle_gamma   90.00
#
_symmetry.space_group_name_H-M   'P 1'
#
loop_
_entity.id
_entity.type
_entity.pdbx_description
1 polymer ?
#
loop_
_entity_poly.entity_id
_entity_poly.type
_entity_poly.pdbx_seq_one_letter_code
_entity_poly.pdbx_strand_id
1 'polypeptide(L)'
;LPTGLYKKVLVILHDSILPHMNEPTLMMDFLTVAYGIGGAISLLALNGLFILIHQHNLEYPDFYKKLYSLLDPSIYHVKYRARFFHLADLFLSSSHLPAYLVAAFIKRLSRLALTAPPESLLMVIPFICNLFRRHPACRVLVHRPNGPEDMSEDPYIMEEEEPSESRALESSLWEIQSLQNHYHPEVAKAAAILNQSLSEIEDDISGLLELSAYELFDKEVKKKAVDVPLEYEQVRGLFGKKNDIFAEHFALV
;
A
#
# COMPACT_ATOMS: atom_id res chain seq x y z
N LEU A 1 -9.64 24.49 -16.56
CA LEU A 1 -10.30 23.34 -17.24
C LEU A 1 -11.29 22.69 -16.26
N PRO A 2 -12.49 22.26 -16.70
CA PRO A 2 -13.42 21.52 -15.85
C PRO A 2 -12.79 20.23 -15.30
N THR A 3 -13.05 19.88 -14.04
CA THR A 3 -12.40 18.75 -13.34
C THR A 3 -12.52 17.41 -14.08
N GLY A 4 -13.69 17.16 -14.70
CA GLY A 4 -13.90 15.93 -15.48
C GLY A 4 -13.02 15.85 -16.73
N LEU A 5 -12.85 16.96 -17.43
CA LEU A 5 -11.96 17.04 -18.59
C LEU A 5 -10.48 16.97 -18.16
N TYR A 6 -10.14 17.63 -17.05
CA TYR A 6 -8.80 17.60 -16.47
C TYR A 6 -8.31 16.16 -16.22
N LYS A 7 -9.13 15.35 -15.55
CA LYS A 7 -8.82 13.93 -15.29
C LYS A 7 -8.71 13.12 -16.58
N LYS A 8 -9.61 13.34 -17.54
CA LYS A 8 -9.58 12.62 -18.83
C LYS A 8 -8.29 12.90 -19.60
N VAL A 9 -7.84 14.15 -19.64
CA VAL A 9 -6.57 14.53 -20.28
C VAL A 9 -5.40 13.84 -19.58
N LEU A 10 -5.29 13.93 -18.25
CA LEU A 10 -4.18 13.32 -17.52
C LEU A 10 -4.13 11.79 -17.65
N VAL A 11 -5.28 11.12 -17.76
CA VAL A 11 -5.35 9.66 -17.93
C VAL A 11 -4.63 9.19 -19.20
N ILE A 12 -4.75 9.94 -20.30
CA ILE A 12 -4.20 9.61 -21.63
C ILE A 12 -2.95 10.43 -21.99
N LEU A 13 -2.48 11.28 -21.07
CA LEU A 13 -1.41 12.24 -21.38
C LEU A 13 -0.12 11.50 -21.78
N HIS A 14 0.24 10.51 -20.98
CA HIS A 14 1.50 9.79 -21.08
C HIS A 14 1.62 8.90 -22.34
N ASP A 15 0.51 8.30 -22.81
CA ASP A 15 0.49 7.33 -23.90
C ASP A 15 -0.01 7.92 -25.24
N SER A 16 -0.90 8.91 -25.18
CA SER A 16 -1.63 9.41 -26.35
C SER A 16 -1.37 10.88 -26.67
N ILE A 17 -0.71 11.63 -25.78
CA ILE A 17 -0.44 13.06 -25.99
C ILE A 17 1.06 13.33 -26.06
N LEU A 18 1.83 13.02 -24.99
CA LEU A 18 3.28 13.28 -24.93
C LEU A 18 4.05 12.69 -26.12
N PRO A 19 3.80 11.43 -26.56
CA PRO A 19 4.56 10.84 -27.67
C PRO A 19 4.36 11.55 -29.02
N HIS A 20 3.30 12.34 -29.16
CA HIS A 20 2.97 13.07 -30.38
C HIS A 20 3.31 14.56 -30.31
N MET A 21 3.91 15.03 -29.21
CA MET A 21 4.39 16.40 -29.06
C MET A 21 5.82 16.53 -29.57
N ASN A 22 6.11 17.60 -30.32
CA ASN A 22 7.48 17.92 -30.73
C ASN A 22 8.36 18.28 -29.53
N GLU A 23 7.80 19.00 -28.55
CA GLU A 23 8.48 19.40 -27.31
C GLU A 23 7.62 19.03 -26.07
N PRO A 24 7.70 17.77 -25.60
CA PRO A 24 6.92 17.30 -24.44
C PRO A 24 7.20 18.06 -23.15
N THR A 25 8.41 18.65 -23.03
CA THR A 25 8.86 19.42 -21.86
C THR A 25 7.98 20.64 -21.57
N LEU A 26 7.30 21.20 -22.57
CA LEU A 26 6.33 22.30 -22.39
C LEU A 26 5.15 21.91 -21.49
N MET A 27 4.90 20.61 -21.31
CA MET A 27 3.85 20.10 -20.42
C MET A 27 4.25 20.10 -18.95
N MET A 28 5.51 20.41 -18.62
CA MET A 28 6.03 20.38 -17.24
C MET A 28 5.28 21.33 -16.31
N ASP A 29 5.03 22.57 -16.74
CA ASP A 29 4.30 23.55 -15.91
C ASP A 29 2.87 23.08 -15.62
N PHE A 30 2.18 22.57 -16.66
CA PHE A 30 0.84 22.01 -16.51
C PHE A 30 0.82 20.84 -15.53
N LEU A 31 1.78 19.92 -15.66
CA LEU A 31 1.90 18.74 -14.82
C LEU A 31 2.29 19.07 -13.39
N THR A 32 3.15 20.07 -13.18
CA THR A 32 3.56 20.54 -11.86
C THR A 32 2.37 21.16 -11.12
N VAL A 33 1.59 21.99 -11.81
CA VAL A 33 0.34 22.54 -11.26
C VAL A 33 -0.66 21.40 -10.97
N ALA A 34 -0.82 20.44 -11.89
CA ALA A 34 -1.68 19.29 -11.68
C ALA A 34 -1.29 18.47 -10.44
N TYR A 35 0.02 18.26 -10.28
CA TYR A 35 0.58 17.50 -9.18
C TYR A 35 0.45 18.23 -7.83
N GLY A 36 0.39 19.56 -7.84
CA GLY A 36 0.11 20.38 -6.66
C GLY A 36 -1.34 20.34 -6.16
N ILE A 37 -2.32 19.98 -7.00
CA ILE A 37 -3.76 20.06 -6.66
C ILE A 37 -4.19 19.06 -5.56
N GLY A 38 -3.59 17.87 -5.53
CA GLY A 38 -3.92 16.81 -4.57
C GLY A 38 -4.95 15.79 -5.08
N GLY A 39 -5.09 14.71 -4.32
CA GLY A 39 -6.02 13.61 -4.59
C GLY A 39 -5.78 12.94 -5.94
N ALA A 40 -6.87 12.50 -6.58
CA ALA A 40 -6.81 11.75 -7.84
C ALA A 40 -6.12 12.50 -9.00
N ILE A 41 -6.08 13.83 -8.98
CA ILE A 41 -5.44 14.61 -10.04
C ILE A 41 -3.92 14.48 -9.95
N SER A 42 -3.35 14.62 -8.74
CA SER A 42 -1.91 14.44 -8.54
C SER A 42 -1.43 13.05 -8.91
N LEU A 43 -2.20 12.01 -8.55
CA LEU A 43 -1.87 10.62 -8.90
C LEU A 43 -1.82 10.40 -10.41
N LEU A 44 -2.72 11.04 -11.17
CA LEU A 44 -2.73 10.95 -12.63
C LEU A 44 -1.59 11.77 -13.27
N ALA A 45 -1.29 12.95 -12.71
CA ALA A 45 -0.19 13.78 -13.16
C ALA A 45 1.18 13.12 -12.99
N LEU A 46 1.33 12.27 -11.96
CA LEU A 46 2.57 11.55 -11.66
C LEU A 46 3.10 10.74 -12.87
N ASN A 47 2.21 10.15 -13.68
CA ASN A 47 2.63 9.37 -14.85
C ASN A 47 3.23 10.26 -15.96
N GLY A 48 2.65 11.44 -16.18
CA GLY A 48 3.22 12.42 -17.11
C GLY A 48 4.58 12.94 -16.60
N LEU A 49 4.66 13.25 -15.30
CA LEU A 49 5.92 13.66 -14.68
C LEU A 49 6.98 12.57 -14.77
N PHE A 50 6.61 11.30 -14.56
CA PHE A 50 7.52 10.15 -14.72
C PHE A 50 8.17 10.14 -16.10
N ILE A 51 7.37 10.28 -17.17
CA ILE A 51 7.88 10.33 -18.55
C ILE A 51 8.82 11.52 -18.75
N LEU A 52 8.44 12.71 -18.27
CA LEU A 52 9.27 13.90 -18.39
C LEU A 52 10.60 13.77 -17.66
N ILE A 53 10.61 13.18 -16.46
CA ILE A 53 11.82 12.94 -15.68
C ILE A 53 12.71 11.89 -16.35
N HIS A 54 12.14 10.75 -16.77
CA HIS A 54 12.92 9.60 -17.26
C HIS A 54 13.33 9.69 -18.73
N GLN A 55 12.46 10.20 -19.60
CA GLN A 55 12.70 10.22 -21.05
C GLN A 55 13.22 11.56 -21.54
N HIS A 56 12.98 12.65 -20.79
CA HIS A 56 13.40 14.00 -21.14
C HIS A 56 14.36 14.62 -20.13
N ASN A 57 14.85 13.83 -19.17
CA ASN A 57 15.86 14.22 -18.16
C ASN A 57 15.51 15.50 -17.40
N LEU A 58 14.22 15.74 -17.16
CA LEU A 58 13.78 16.89 -16.38
C LEU A 58 13.99 16.66 -14.89
N GLU A 59 14.63 17.61 -14.23
CA GLU A 59 14.75 17.62 -12.78
C GLU A 59 13.46 18.17 -12.16
N TYR A 60 12.85 17.39 -11.27
CA TYR A 60 11.74 17.84 -10.44
C TYR A 60 12.22 17.96 -9.00
N PRO A 61 12.41 19.19 -8.47
CA PRO A 61 12.81 19.41 -7.09
C PRO A 61 11.84 18.76 -6.10
N ASP A 62 12.35 18.22 -5.00
CA ASP A 62 11.55 17.63 -3.92
C ASP A 62 10.59 16.52 -4.38
N PHE A 63 10.94 15.81 -5.46
CA PHE A 63 10.12 14.75 -6.05
C PHE A 63 9.64 13.74 -5.01
N TYR A 64 10.57 13.20 -4.21
CA TYR A 64 10.24 12.18 -3.23
C TYR A 64 9.46 12.73 -2.03
N LYS A 65 9.70 13.97 -1.60
CA LYS A 65 8.89 14.63 -0.59
C LYS A 65 7.43 14.71 -1.05
N LYS A 66 7.22 15.13 -2.30
CA LYS A 66 5.86 15.23 -2.84
C LYS A 66 5.25 13.85 -3.07
N LEU A 67 6.00 12.86 -3.54
CA LEU A 67 5.54 11.47 -3.65
C LEU A 67 5.13 10.90 -2.28
N TYR A 68 5.90 11.21 -1.24
CA TYR A 68 5.61 10.82 0.14
C TYR A 68 4.33 11.46 0.67
N SER A 69 4.09 12.74 0.35
CA SER A 69 2.85 13.45 0.73
C SER A 69 1.58 12.88 0.07
N LEU A 70 1.71 12.14 -1.04
CA LEU A 70 0.57 11.49 -1.70
C LEU A 70 0.11 10.20 -1.00
N LEU A 71 0.91 9.68 -0.08
CA LEU A 71 0.52 8.57 0.78
C LEU A 71 -0.40 9.09 1.90
N ASP A 72 -1.64 9.40 1.53
CA ASP A 72 -2.68 9.83 2.46
C ASP A 72 -3.59 8.64 2.87
N PRO A 73 -4.49 8.79 3.87
CA PRO A 73 -5.44 7.74 4.27
C PRO A 73 -6.33 7.18 3.16
N SER A 74 -6.47 7.89 2.03
CA SER A 74 -7.29 7.46 0.90
C SER A 74 -6.54 6.60 -0.12
N ILE A 75 -5.22 6.46 -0.02
CA ILE A 75 -4.37 5.88 -1.08
C ILE A 75 -4.74 4.44 -1.47
N TYR A 76 -5.28 3.65 -0.54
CA TYR A 76 -5.75 2.29 -0.82
C TYR A 76 -7.18 2.22 -1.37
N HIS A 77 -7.92 3.33 -1.34
CA HIS A 77 -9.32 3.41 -1.76
C HIS A 77 -9.51 4.18 -3.07
N VAL A 78 -8.50 4.91 -3.54
CA VAL A 78 -8.59 5.68 -4.80
C VAL A 78 -8.64 4.77 -6.03
N LYS A 79 -9.47 5.16 -7.00
CA LYS A 79 -9.66 4.45 -8.28
C LYS A 79 -8.35 4.18 -9.04
N TYR A 80 -7.37 5.08 -8.92
CA TYR A 80 -6.12 5.02 -9.68
C TYR A 80 -4.95 4.45 -8.86
N ARG A 81 -5.21 3.73 -7.76
CA ARG A 81 -4.17 3.17 -6.89
C ARG A 81 -3.21 2.24 -7.63
N ALA A 82 -3.70 1.40 -8.54
CA ALA A 82 -2.88 0.48 -9.33
C ALA A 82 -1.77 1.22 -10.10
N ARG A 83 -2.14 2.32 -10.77
CA ARG A 83 -1.20 3.18 -11.49
C ARG A 83 -0.20 3.86 -10.56
N PHE A 84 -0.67 4.35 -9.41
CA PHE A 84 0.21 4.95 -8.42
C PHE A 84 1.24 3.95 -7.90
N PHE A 85 0.81 2.77 -7.44
CA PHE A 85 1.73 1.76 -6.88
C PHE A 85 2.68 1.18 -7.92
N HIS A 86 2.25 1.05 -9.18
CA HIS A 86 3.15 0.71 -10.28
C HIS A 86 4.29 1.74 -10.42
N LEU A 87 3.94 3.03 -10.46
CA LEU A 87 4.95 4.09 -10.57
C LEU A 87 5.80 4.20 -9.30
N ALA A 88 5.20 4.06 -8.12
CA ALA A 88 5.91 4.09 -6.85
C ALA A 88 6.93 2.95 -6.75
N ASP A 89 6.60 1.75 -7.25
CA ASP A 89 7.54 0.62 -7.32
C ASP A 89 8.75 0.96 -8.18
N LEU A 90 8.52 1.57 -9.36
CA LEU A 90 9.58 2.05 -10.24
C LEU A 90 10.43 3.14 -9.57
N PHE A 91 9.83 4.15 -8.95
CA PHE A 91 10.55 5.25 -8.30
C PHE A 91 11.37 4.79 -7.09
N LEU A 92 10.89 3.78 -6.36
CA LEU A 92 11.56 3.20 -5.19
C LEU A 92 12.42 1.97 -5.56
N SER A 93 12.58 1.66 -6.84
CA SER A 93 13.47 0.58 -7.30
C SER A 93 14.96 0.95 -7.27
N SER A 94 15.27 2.25 -7.24
CA SER A 94 16.64 2.74 -7.29
C SER A 94 17.42 2.36 -6.03
N SER A 95 18.52 1.64 -6.21
CA SER A 95 19.43 1.24 -5.12
C SER A 95 20.20 2.42 -4.50
N HIS A 96 20.21 3.59 -5.16
CA HIS A 96 20.89 4.79 -4.69
C HIS A 96 20.06 5.63 -3.71
N LEU A 97 18.84 5.21 -3.39
CA LEU A 97 18.01 5.93 -2.43
C LEU A 97 18.57 5.78 -1.01
N PRO A 98 18.62 6.87 -0.24
CA PRO A 98 19.09 6.81 1.13
C PRO A 98 18.11 6.02 1.99
N ALA A 99 18.65 5.26 2.96
CA ALA A 99 17.84 4.35 3.78
C ALA A 99 16.74 5.07 4.58
N TYR A 100 16.96 6.31 5.02
CA TYR A 100 15.94 7.08 5.76
C TYR A 100 14.69 7.31 4.91
N LEU A 101 14.87 7.54 3.62
CA LEU A 101 13.79 7.83 2.69
C LEU A 101 12.92 6.59 2.51
N VAL A 102 13.53 5.46 2.17
CA VAL A 102 12.82 4.20 1.98
C VAL A 102 12.15 3.75 3.28
N ALA A 103 12.82 3.90 4.42
CA ALA A 103 12.23 3.62 5.73
C ALA A 103 10.98 4.47 6.00
N ALA A 104 10.98 5.76 5.65
CA ALA A 104 9.82 6.64 5.77
C ALA A 104 8.65 6.15 4.92
N PHE A 105 8.89 5.76 3.67
CA PHE A 105 7.88 5.15 2.79
C PHE A 105 7.33 3.85 3.38
N ILE A 106 8.19 2.92 3.80
CA ILE A 106 7.79 1.64 4.40
C ILE A 106 6.90 1.88 5.63
N LYS A 107 7.33 2.75 6.54
CA LYS A 107 6.61 3.03 7.79
C LYS A 107 5.25 3.70 7.53
N ARG A 108 5.19 4.69 6.64
CA ARG A 108 3.93 5.35 6.27
C ARG A 108 2.96 4.37 5.60
N LEU A 109 3.43 3.58 4.63
CA LEU A 109 2.62 2.55 3.97
C LEU A 109 2.05 1.56 4.99
N SER A 110 2.88 1.13 5.95
CA SER A 110 2.48 0.20 7.01
C SER A 110 1.46 0.80 7.97
N ARG A 111 1.62 2.08 8.37
CA ARG A 111 0.64 2.80 9.21
C ARG A 111 -0.71 2.92 8.51
N LEU A 112 -0.72 3.30 7.23
CA LEU A 112 -1.93 3.39 6.43
C LEU A 112 -2.57 2.02 6.19
N ALA A 113 -1.76 0.94 6.16
CA ALA A 113 -2.24 -0.41 5.91
C ALA A 113 -3.20 -0.90 7.02
N LEU A 114 -3.10 -0.38 8.24
CA LEU A 114 -3.98 -0.77 9.35
C LEU A 114 -5.47 -0.56 9.07
N THR A 115 -5.83 0.37 8.19
CA THR A 115 -7.22 0.66 7.80
C THR A 115 -7.52 0.23 6.35
N ALA A 116 -6.58 -0.43 5.69
CA ALA A 116 -6.71 -0.82 4.29
C ALA A 116 -7.57 -2.07 4.12
N PRO A 117 -8.28 -2.21 2.99
CA PRO A 117 -9.04 -3.42 2.69
C PRO A 117 -8.11 -4.58 2.30
N PRO A 118 -8.55 -5.85 2.44
CA PRO A 118 -7.71 -7.03 2.23
C PRO A 118 -7.03 -7.09 0.87
N GLU A 119 -7.73 -6.72 -0.21
CA GLU A 119 -7.17 -6.71 -1.55
C GLU A 119 -6.01 -5.70 -1.72
N SER A 120 -6.02 -4.61 -0.95
CA SER A 120 -4.92 -3.66 -0.92
C SER A 120 -3.78 -4.15 -0.02
N LEU A 121 -4.10 -4.81 1.08
CA LEU A 121 -3.12 -5.45 1.97
C LEU A 121 -2.30 -6.51 1.24
N LEU A 122 -2.96 -7.36 0.45
CA LEU A 122 -2.33 -8.39 -0.37
C LEU A 122 -1.36 -7.82 -1.41
N MET A 123 -1.53 -6.57 -1.84
CA MET A 123 -0.61 -5.87 -2.73
C MET A 123 0.52 -5.17 -1.96
N VAL A 124 0.18 -4.43 -0.90
CA VAL A 124 1.18 -3.58 -0.23
C VAL A 124 2.16 -4.35 0.63
N ILE A 125 1.77 -5.51 1.18
CA ILE A 125 2.70 -6.34 1.97
C ILE A 125 3.85 -6.85 1.09
N PRO A 126 3.61 -7.50 -0.07
CA PRO A 126 4.67 -7.83 -1.02
C PRO A 126 5.48 -6.61 -1.50
N PHE A 127 4.83 -5.47 -1.73
CA PHE A 127 5.51 -4.22 -2.06
C PHE A 127 6.53 -3.81 -0.97
N ILE A 128 6.12 -3.84 0.29
CA ILE A 128 7.01 -3.56 1.44
C ILE A 128 8.13 -4.61 1.53
N CYS A 129 7.84 -5.89 1.31
CA CYS A 129 8.85 -6.95 1.25
C CYS A 129 9.89 -6.68 0.15
N ASN A 130 9.47 -6.24 -1.04
CA ASN A 130 10.38 -5.85 -2.11
C ASN A 130 11.26 -4.65 -1.71
N LEU A 131 10.71 -3.64 -1.02
CA LEU A 131 11.52 -2.55 -0.49
C LEU A 131 12.59 -3.03 0.52
N PHE A 132 12.27 -4.01 1.36
CA PHE A 132 13.26 -4.63 2.26
C PHE A 132 14.33 -5.45 1.54
N ARG A 133 13.97 -6.10 0.42
CA ARG A 133 14.93 -6.82 -0.44
C ARG A 133 15.90 -5.85 -1.09
N ARG A 134 15.41 -4.74 -1.63
CA ARG A 134 16.20 -3.68 -2.29
C ARG A 134 17.04 -2.87 -1.31
N HIS A 135 16.54 -2.63 -0.10
CA HIS A 135 17.20 -1.80 0.92
C HIS A 135 17.35 -2.54 2.26
N PRO A 136 18.34 -3.45 2.39
CA PRO A 136 18.57 -4.22 3.62
C PRO A 136 18.80 -3.36 4.87
N ALA A 137 19.31 -2.13 4.71
CA ALA A 137 19.49 -1.19 5.82
C ALA A 137 18.17 -0.85 6.54
N CYS A 138 17.03 -0.96 5.86
CA CYS A 138 15.72 -0.73 6.48
C CYS A 138 15.27 -1.87 7.41
N ARG A 139 15.92 -3.06 7.37
CA ARG A 139 15.54 -4.21 8.21
C ARG A 139 15.57 -3.93 9.72
N VAL A 140 16.25 -2.85 10.14
CA VAL A 140 16.21 -2.31 11.52
C VAL A 140 14.78 -2.03 12.00
N LEU A 141 13.84 -1.79 11.07
CA LEU A 141 12.42 -1.60 11.35
C LEU A 141 11.70 -2.89 11.80
N VAL A 142 12.24 -4.06 11.44
CA VAL A 142 11.68 -5.37 11.79
C VAL A 142 12.43 -5.98 12.96
N HIS A 143 13.77 -5.93 12.93
CA HIS A 143 14.62 -6.49 13.95
C HIS A 143 15.75 -5.55 14.32
N ARG A 144 15.81 -5.15 15.59
CA ARG A 144 16.78 -4.19 16.14
C ARG A 144 17.53 -4.80 17.33
N PRO A 145 18.60 -5.59 17.10
CA PRO A 145 19.30 -6.30 18.18
C PRO A 145 20.05 -5.37 19.14
N ASN A 146 20.52 -4.21 18.65
CA ASN A 146 21.24 -3.20 19.45
C ASN A 146 20.35 -1.99 19.77
N GLY A 147 19.02 -2.19 19.80
CA GLY A 147 18.05 -1.14 20.09
C GLY A 147 17.91 -0.84 21.59
N PRO A 148 17.16 0.21 21.95
CA PRO A 148 16.74 0.38 23.34
C PRO A 148 15.90 -0.84 23.77
N GLU A 149 16.13 -1.35 24.99
CA GLU A 149 15.38 -2.50 25.55
C GLU A 149 13.89 -2.18 25.66
N ASP A 150 13.56 -0.94 26.03
CA ASP A 150 12.19 -0.43 26.09
C ASP A 150 12.02 0.76 25.13
N MET A 151 11.06 0.63 24.21
CA MET A 151 10.57 1.72 23.37
C MET A 151 9.15 2.06 23.79
N SER A 152 9.02 2.90 24.82
CA SER A 152 7.73 3.29 25.42
C SER A 152 6.84 4.10 24.48
N GLU A 153 7.45 4.88 23.59
CA GLU A 153 6.77 5.67 22.57
C GLU A 153 7.43 5.46 21.20
N ASP A 154 6.61 5.41 20.15
CA ASP A 154 7.07 5.34 18.76
C ASP A 154 7.58 6.73 18.31
N PRO A 155 8.86 6.89 17.94
CA PRO A 155 9.41 8.19 17.53
C PRO A 155 8.95 8.66 16.15
N TYR A 156 8.28 7.81 15.36
CA TYR A 156 7.83 8.13 14.01
C TYR A 156 6.75 9.22 14.01
N ILE A 157 6.93 10.23 13.14
CA ILE A 157 6.00 11.36 12.97
C ILE A 157 5.22 11.16 11.68
N MET A 158 3.92 10.85 11.80
CA MET A 158 3.07 10.54 10.64
C MET A 158 2.76 11.78 9.80
N GLU A 159 2.60 12.93 10.44
CA GLU A 159 2.19 14.20 9.83
C GLU A 159 3.33 14.91 9.08
N GLU A 160 4.57 14.45 9.25
CA GLU A 160 5.74 15.09 8.65
C GLU A 160 5.77 14.90 7.13
N GLU A 161 5.91 15.98 6.36
CA GLU A 161 5.94 15.91 4.89
C GLU A 161 7.34 15.56 4.37
N GLU A 162 8.39 15.88 5.13
CA GLU A 162 9.77 15.60 4.75
C GLU A 162 10.19 14.19 5.23
N PRO A 163 10.48 13.25 4.31
CA PRO A 163 10.86 11.90 4.71
C PRO A 163 12.06 11.82 5.66
N SER A 164 13.03 12.75 5.53
CA SER A 164 14.20 12.81 6.41
C SER A 164 13.85 13.13 7.86
N GLU A 165 12.82 13.94 8.08
CA GLU A 165 12.40 14.42 9.41
C GLU A 165 11.34 13.50 10.05
N SER A 166 10.83 12.51 9.31
CA SER A 166 9.80 11.59 9.81
C SER A 166 10.27 10.66 10.93
N ARG A 167 11.59 10.55 11.16
CA ARG A 167 12.24 9.67 12.14
C ARG A 167 11.88 8.18 11.99
N ALA A 168 11.49 7.74 10.79
CA ALA A 168 11.08 6.36 10.56
C ALA A 168 12.16 5.33 10.91
N LEU A 169 13.45 5.61 10.65
CA LEU A 169 14.55 4.71 11.02
C LEU A 169 14.73 4.53 12.53
N GLU A 170 14.17 5.39 13.36
CA GLU A 170 14.21 5.28 14.82
C GLU A 170 13.07 4.40 15.37
N SER A 171 12.06 4.12 14.53
CA SER A 171 10.85 3.35 14.84
C SER A 171 11.00 1.83 14.54
N SER A 172 9.95 1.07 14.86
CA SER A 172 9.72 -0.32 14.43
C SER A 172 8.38 -0.48 13.68
N LEU A 173 8.10 -1.65 13.10
CA LEU A 173 6.87 -1.94 12.32
C LEU A 173 5.85 -2.82 13.06
N TRP A 174 5.30 -2.30 14.16
CA TRP A 174 4.22 -2.99 14.88
C TRP A 174 2.94 -3.12 14.06
N GLU A 175 2.77 -2.29 13.03
CA GLU A 175 1.59 -2.32 12.17
C GLU A 175 1.52 -3.62 11.36
N ILE A 176 2.64 -4.02 10.77
CA ILE A 176 2.74 -5.31 10.07
C ILE A 176 2.60 -6.47 11.06
N GLN A 177 3.21 -6.38 12.25
CA GLN A 177 3.06 -7.39 13.29
C GLN A 177 1.59 -7.59 13.67
N SER A 178 0.82 -6.51 13.74
CA SER A 178 -0.63 -6.56 14.02
C SER A 178 -1.41 -7.25 12.88
N LEU A 179 -1.02 -7.00 11.63
CA LEU A 179 -1.63 -7.64 10.45
C LEU A 179 -1.36 -9.15 10.36
N GLN A 180 -0.43 -9.71 11.13
CA GLN A 180 -0.25 -11.17 11.24
C GLN A 180 -1.45 -11.87 11.87
N ASN A 181 -2.30 -11.15 12.61
CA ASN A 181 -3.55 -11.66 13.20
C ASN A 181 -4.79 -11.15 12.45
N HIS A 182 -4.67 -10.93 11.14
CA HIS A 182 -5.77 -10.44 10.31
C HIS A 182 -6.83 -11.52 10.05
N TYR A 183 -8.11 -11.14 9.94
CA TYR A 183 -9.23 -12.07 9.74
C TYR A 183 -9.14 -12.86 8.42
N HIS A 184 -8.52 -12.25 7.40
CA HIS A 184 -8.28 -12.90 6.11
C HIS A 184 -6.97 -13.70 6.15
N PRO A 185 -7.01 -15.04 5.96
CA PRO A 185 -5.85 -15.91 6.21
C PRO A 185 -4.65 -15.62 5.29
N GLU A 186 -4.88 -15.28 4.01
CA GLU A 186 -3.77 -14.93 3.09
C GLU A 186 -3.07 -13.63 3.49
N VAL A 187 -3.78 -12.68 4.11
CA VAL A 187 -3.17 -11.43 4.58
C VAL A 187 -2.31 -11.71 5.79
N ALA A 188 -2.83 -12.48 6.76
CA ALA A 188 -2.08 -12.94 7.93
C ALA A 188 -0.80 -13.68 7.52
N LYS A 189 -0.91 -14.60 6.56
CA LYS A 189 0.22 -15.34 6.00
C LYS A 189 1.23 -14.42 5.31
N ALA A 190 0.77 -13.49 4.47
CA ALA A 190 1.65 -12.54 3.79
C ALA A 190 2.41 -11.66 4.80
N ALA A 191 1.74 -11.14 5.83
CA ALA A 191 2.38 -10.34 6.87
C ALA A 191 3.41 -11.15 7.69
N ALA A 192 3.13 -12.44 7.93
CA ALA A 192 4.01 -13.33 8.68
C ALA A 192 5.32 -13.67 7.94
N ILE A 193 5.41 -13.44 6.62
CA ILE A 193 6.64 -13.65 5.83
C ILE A 193 7.80 -12.82 6.40
N LEU A 194 7.52 -11.64 6.96
CA LEU A 194 8.55 -10.76 7.53
C LEU A 194 9.18 -11.29 8.82
N ASN A 195 8.60 -12.32 9.45
CA ASN A 195 9.23 -13.03 10.57
C ASN A 195 10.33 -14.01 10.11
N GLN A 196 10.38 -14.30 8.81
CA GLN A 196 11.32 -15.24 8.21
C GLN A 196 12.41 -14.47 7.43
N SER A 197 13.49 -15.16 7.07
CA SER A 197 14.48 -14.59 6.15
C SER A 197 13.85 -14.43 4.76
N LEU A 198 13.69 -13.19 4.30
CA LEU A 198 13.24 -12.91 2.94
C LEU A 198 14.22 -13.47 1.90
N SER A 199 13.68 -14.10 0.86
CA SER A 199 14.42 -14.47 -0.34
C SER A 199 14.98 -13.23 -1.06
N GLU A 200 16.07 -13.39 -1.80
CA GLU A 200 16.60 -12.33 -2.67
C GLU A 200 15.69 -12.04 -3.88
N ILE A 201 14.90 -13.02 -4.30
CA ILE A 201 13.96 -12.90 -5.42
C ILE A 201 12.77 -12.03 -4.98
N GLU A 202 12.48 -11.00 -5.77
CA GLU A 202 11.33 -10.12 -5.61
C GLU A 202 10.01 -10.81 -6.00
N ASP A 203 8.94 -10.44 -5.31
CA ASP A 203 7.59 -10.87 -5.66
C ASP A 203 7.06 -10.01 -6.81
N ASP A 204 6.45 -10.63 -7.83
CA ASP A 204 5.74 -9.90 -8.88
C ASP A 204 4.40 -9.38 -8.33
N ILE A 205 4.30 -8.06 -8.18
CA ILE A 205 3.10 -7.40 -7.69
C ILE A 205 2.11 -7.02 -8.79
N SER A 206 2.47 -7.19 -10.08
CA SER A 206 1.69 -6.68 -11.22
C SER A 206 0.26 -7.21 -11.23
N GLY A 207 0.09 -8.51 -10.95
CA GLY A 207 -1.23 -9.15 -10.84
C GLY A 207 -2.03 -8.78 -9.57
N LEU A 208 -1.40 -8.11 -8.61
CA LEU A 208 -2.02 -7.69 -7.34
C LEU A 208 -2.48 -6.22 -7.37
N LEU A 209 -1.92 -5.40 -8.27
CA LEU A 209 -2.24 -3.97 -8.38
C LEU A 209 -3.72 -3.70 -8.65
N GLU A 210 -4.36 -4.54 -9.47
CA GLU A 210 -5.77 -4.40 -9.87
C GLU A 210 -6.72 -5.32 -9.11
N LEU A 211 -6.20 -6.11 -8.16
CA LEU A 211 -7.01 -7.06 -7.39
C LEU A 211 -8.17 -6.35 -6.70
N SER A 212 -9.39 -6.80 -6.97
CA SER A 212 -10.62 -6.25 -6.40
C SER A 212 -11.22 -7.16 -5.34
N ALA A 213 -12.03 -6.58 -4.44
CA ALA A 213 -12.80 -7.35 -3.46
C ALA A 213 -13.71 -8.41 -4.11
N TYR A 214 -14.27 -8.11 -5.30
CA TYR A 214 -15.07 -9.05 -6.06
C TYR A 214 -14.27 -10.27 -6.51
N GLU A 215 -13.09 -10.06 -7.09
CA GLU A 215 -12.22 -11.17 -7.52
C GLU A 215 -11.71 -11.99 -6.34
N LEU A 216 -11.43 -11.34 -5.21
CA LEU A 216 -11.05 -12.04 -3.98
C LEU A 216 -12.18 -12.96 -3.50
N PHE A 217 -13.42 -12.46 -3.47
CA PHE A 217 -14.60 -13.25 -3.12
C PHE A 217 -14.86 -14.38 -4.11
N ASP A 218 -14.83 -14.09 -5.41
CA ASP A 218 -15.08 -15.06 -6.48
C ASP A 218 -14.03 -16.18 -6.48
N LYS A 219 -12.76 -15.85 -6.20
CA LYS A 219 -11.70 -16.86 -5.99
C LYS A 219 -12.02 -17.78 -4.82
N GLU A 220 -12.49 -17.23 -3.70
CA GLU A 220 -12.81 -18.02 -2.50
C GLU A 220 -13.99 -18.96 -2.73
N VAL A 221 -15.07 -18.48 -3.37
CA VAL A 221 -16.25 -19.29 -3.71
C VAL A 221 -15.90 -20.45 -4.65
N LYS A 222 -14.93 -20.25 -5.54
CA LYS A 222 -14.48 -21.28 -6.49
C LYS A 222 -13.48 -22.28 -5.89
N LYS A 223 -12.92 -22.03 -4.70
CA LYS A 223 -12.05 -23.01 -4.04
C LYS A 223 -12.88 -24.23 -3.68
N LYS A 224 -12.36 -25.41 -4.04
CA LYS A 224 -12.95 -26.67 -3.56
C LYS A 224 -12.70 -26.75 -2.06
N ALA A 225 -13.77 -26.82 -1.28
CA ALA A 225 -13.68 -27.08 0.15
C ALA A 225 -12.93 -28.40 0.36
N VAL A 226 -11.76 -28.33 1.01
CA VAL A 226 -10.94 -29.50 1.36
C VAL A 226 -11.44 -30.11 2.67
N ASP A 227 -11.87 -29.25 3.60
CA ASP A 227 -12.42 -29.64 4.90
C ASP A 227 -13.87 -29.20 5.05
N VAL A 228 -14.66 -30.05 5.69
CA VAL A 228 -16.04 -29.74 6.10
C VAL A 228 -15.96 -29.12 7.49
N PRO A 229 -16.56 -27.93 7.74
CA PRO A 229 -16.60 -27.38 9.09
C PRO A 229 -17.44 -28.29 9.99
N LEU A 230 -16.80 -28.86 11.03
CA LEU A 230 -17.41 -29.80 11.97
C LEU A 230 -17.76 -29.17 13.32
N GLU A 231 -17.31 -27.94 13.57
CA GLU A 231 -17.48 -27.29 14.86
C GLU A 231 -18.94 -26.92 15.10
N TYR A 232 -19.51 -27.50 16.16
CA TYR A 232 -20.89 -27.29 16.59
C TYR A 232 -20.90 -26.62 17.96
N GLU A 233 -21.40 -25.39 18.01
CA GLU A 233 -21.69 -24.69 19.26
C GLU A 233 -23.20 -24.68 19.48
N GLN A 234 -23.65 -25.21 20.63
CA GLN A 234 -25.08 -25.27 20.92
C GLN A 234 -25.64 -23.86 21.17
N VAL A 235 -26.67 -23.50 20.40
CA VAL A 235 -27.34 -22.20 20.49
C VAL A 235 -28.03 -22.04 21.85
N ARG A 236 -27.69 -21.00 22.61
CA ARG A 236 -28.29 -20.69 23.94
C ARG A 236 -29.56 -19.82 23.86
N GLY A 237 -30.16 -19.73 22.68
CA GLY A 237 -31.22 -18.76 22.36
C GLY A 237 -30.67 -17.47 21.76
N LEU A 238 -31.52 -16.73 21.02
CA LEU A 238 -31.14 -15.48 20.36
C LEU A 238 -30.92 -14.34 21.38
N PHE A 239 -31.63 -14.38 22.50
CA PHE A 239 -31.60 -13.32 23.52
C PHE A 239 -31.00 -13.75 24.86
N GLY A 240 -30.45 -14.97 24.94
CA GLY A 240 -29.81 -15.49 26.16
C GLY A 240 -30.74 -15.62 27.37
N LYS A 241 -32.06 -15.70 27.16
CA LYS A 241 -33.05 -15.89 28.22
C LYS A 241 -33.22 -17.38 28.54
N LYS A 242 -33.56 -17.71 29.79
CA LYS A 242 -34.03 -19.06 30.14
C LYS A 242 -35.34 -19.33 29.39
N ASN A 243 -35.42 -20.48 28.72
CA ASN A 243 -36.54 -20.94 27.87
C ASN A 243 -36.75 -20.12 26.59
N ASP A 244 -35.66 -19.77 25.92
CA ASP A 244 -35.74 -19.17 24.60
C ASP A 244 -36.16 -20.23 23.56
N ILE A 245 -37.35 -20.05 22.98
CA ILE A 245 -37.91 -20.91 21.93
C ILE A 245 -36.97 -21.06 20.72
N PHE A 246 -36.09 -20.10 20.47
CA PHE A 246 -35.10 -20.19 19.40
C PHE A 246 -34.01 -21.23 19.71
N ALA A 247 -33.70 -21.48 20.99
CA ALA A 247 -32.76 -22.53 21.36
C ALA A 247 -33.29 -23.94 21.01
N GLU A 248 -34.60 -24.15 21.11
CA GLU A 248 -35.24 -25.44 20.80
C GLU A 248 -35.36 -25.67 19.29
N HIS A 249 -35.61 -24.62 18.49
CA HIS A 249 -35.78 -24.74 17.04
C HIS A 249 -34.47 -24.78 16.23
N PHE A 250 -33.38 -24.21 16.76
CA PHE A 250 -32.07 -24.19 16.10
C PHE A 250 -31.11 -25.27 16.63
N ALA A 251 -31.53 -26.09 17.59
CA ALA A 251 -30.78 -27.30 17.95
C ALA A 251 -30.91 -28.34 16.82
N LEU A 252 -29.78 -28.86 16.35
CA LEU A 252 -29.75 -30.01 15.43
C LEU A 252 -30.41 -31.21 16.13
N VAL A 253 -31.47 -31.75 15.52
CA VAL A 253 -32.14 -33.00 15.92
C VAL A 253 -31.28 -34.21 15.55
#